data_AF-A0A455U4R8-F1
#
_entry.id   AF-A0A455U4R8-F1
#
_cell.length_a   1.000
_cell.length_b   1.000
_cell.length_c   1.000
_cell.angle_alpha   90.00
_cell.angle_beta   90.00
_cell.angle_gamma   90.00
#
_symmetry.space_group_name_H-M   'P 1'
#
loop_
_entity.id
_entity.type
_entity.pdbx_description
1 polymer ?
#
loop_
_entity_poly.entity_id
_entity_poly.type
_entity_poly.pdbx_seq_one_letter_code
_entity_poly.pdbx_strand_id
1 'polypeptide(L)'
;MLPLETLDFITPDDSPSAVSDWLLEQPESAPIMLVSHMPLMGDLAGLLVEGSPAQGVGFPTAAIAEFEADVWAAGCAQLKRFTQPSQLWLP
;
A
#
# COMPACT_ATOMS: atom_id res chain seq x y z
N MET A 1 -11.20 12.10 -15.44
CA MET A 1 -9.77 11.78 -15.24
C MET A 1 -9.58 11.63 -13.75
N LEU A 2 -9.00 10.53 -13.28
CA LEU A 2 -8.57 10.43 -11.88
C LEU A 2 -7.40 11.41 -11.68
N PRO A 3 -7.34 12.17 -10.58
CA PRO A 3 -6.17 12.97 -10.26
C PRO A 3 -4.96 12.05 -10.11
N LEU A 4 -3.83 12.46 -10.68
CA LEU A 4 -2.56 11.77 -10.56
C LEU A 4 -1.57 12.72 -9.88
N GLU A 5 -0.94 12.23 -8.82
CA GLU A 5 0.08 12.94 -8.07
C GLU A 5 1.32 12.04 -7.96
N THR A 6 2.49 12.62 -8.20
CA THR A 6 3.78 11.96 -7.97
C THR A 6 4.34 12.40 -6.64
N LEU A 7 4.79 11.44 -5.85
CA LEU A 7 5.36 11.68 -4.53
C LEU A 7 6.85 11.31 -4.56
N ASP A 8 7.68 12.09 -3.89
CA ASP A 8 9.14 11.89 -3.89
C ASP A 8 9.60 10.87 -2.84
N PHE A 9 8.69 10.41 -1.98
CA PHE A 9 8.94 9.49 -0.84
C PHE A 9 8.32 8.10 -1.04
N ILE A 10 8.07 7.70 -2.29
CA ILE A 10 7.50 6.39 -2.64
C ILE A 10 8.44 5.57 -3.53
N THR A 11 9.76 5.71 -3.34
CA THR A 11 10.80 4.93 -4.03
C THR A 11 11.27 3.74 -3.17
N PRO A 12 12.00 2.76 -3.74
CA PRO A 12 12.48 1.60 -2.99
C PRO A 12 13.26 1.90 -1.70
N ASP A 13 13.96 3.03 -1.64
CA ASP A 13 14.86 3.38 -0.53
C ASP A 13 14.18 4.24 0.56
N ASP A 14 12.91 4.60 0.36
CA ASP A 14 12.16 5.46 1.27
C ASP A 14 11.56 4.70 2.46
N SER A 15 11.13 5.46 3.47
CA SER A 15 10.54 4.90 4.68
C SER A 15 9.04 4.60 4.50
N PRO A 16 8.55 3.39 4.84
CA PRO A 16 7.11 3.11 4.87
C PRO A 16 6.35 3.99 5.87
N SER A 17 7.02 4.47 6.93
CA SER A 17 6.42 5.40 7.89
C SER A 17 6.08 6.74 7.24
N ALA A 18 6.92 7.26 6.33
CA ALA A 18 6.61 8.50 5.62
C ALA A 18 5.36 8.37 4.74
N VAL A 19 5.16 7.19 4.15
CA VAL A 19 3.94 6.89 3.37
C VAL A 19 2.72 6.76 4.28
N SER A 20 2.85 6.10 5.44
CA SER A 20 1.80 6.02 6.47
C SER A 20 1.39 7.40 6.97
N ASP A 21 2.36 8.26 7.26
CA ASP A 21 2.12 9.64 7.70
C ASP A 21 1.38 10.45 6.63
N TRP A 22 1.80 10.32 5.37
CA TRP A 22 1.09 10.95 4.25
C TRP A 22 -0.34 10.43 4.12
N LEU A 23 -0.58 9.11 4.26
CA LEU A 23 -1.93 8.52 4.21
C LEU A 23 -2.85 9.04 5.32
N LEU A 24 -2.32 9.33 6.52
CA LEU A 24 -3.09 9.91 7.64
C LEU A 24 -3.61 11.32 7.33
N GLU A 25 -2.93 12.06 6.46
CA GLU A 25 -3.32 13.42 6.07
C GLU A 25 -4.35 13.43 4.92
N GLN A 26 -4.63 12.28 4.31
CA GLN A 26 -5.54 12.20 3.18
C GLN A 26 -7.01 12.23 3.61
N PRO A 27 -7.90 12.87 2.84
CA PRO A 27 -9.31 12.94 3.17
C PRO A 27 -9.98 11.56 3.05
N GLU A 28 -10.82 11.20 4.02
CA GLU A 28 -11.57 9.92 4.05
C GLU A 28 -12.52 9.71 2.87
N SER A 29 -12.80 10.76 2.08
CA SER A 29 -13.86 10.77 1.07
C SER A 29 -13.58 9.97 -0.20
N ALA A 30 -12.38 9.44 -0.43
CA ALA A 30 -12.06 8.72 -1.67
C ALA A 30 -10.99 7.62 -1.49
N PRO A 31 -11.10 6.50 -2.23
CA PRO A 31 -10.06 5.48 -2.26
C PRO A 31 -8.79 6.02 -2.93
N ILE A 32 -7.63 5.63 -2.40
CA ILE A 32 -6.31 5.97 -2.93
C ILE A 32 -5.72 4.74 -3.60
N MET A 33 -5.15 4.93 -4.79
CA MET A 33 -4.35 3.91 -5.46
C MET A 33 -2.88 4.33 -5.41
N LEU A 34 -2.10 3.65 -4.58
CA LEU A 34 -0.66 3.86 -4.49
C LEU A 34 0.06 2.92 -5.48
N VAL A 35 0.95 3.48 -6.29
CA VAL A 35 1.79 2.72 -7.24
C VAL A 35 3.25 2.99 -6.94
N SER A 36 3.96 1.95 -6.52
CA SER A 36 5.37 2.04 -6.13
C SER A 36 6.06 0.68 -6.37
N HIS A 37 7.28 0.51 -5.87
CA HIS A 37 8.16 -0.62 -6.08
C HIS A 37 8.48 -1.34 -4.75
N MET A 38 9.05 -2.54 -4.89
CA MET A 38 9.65 -3.25 -3.76
C MET A 38 11.02 -2.62 -3.41
N PRO A 39 11.45 -2.67 -2.13
CA PRO A 39 10.80 -3.33 -0.99
C PRO A 39 9.68 -2.53 -0.32
N LEU A 40 9.61 -1.21 -0.57
CA LEU A 40 8.70 -0.29 0.11
C LEU A 40 7.25 -0.79 0.20
N MET A 41 6.67 -1.31 -0.88
CA MET A 41 5.28 -1.80 -0.86
C MET A 41 5.06 -2.98 0.10
N GLY A 42 6.04 -3.87 0.21
CA GLY A 42 6.00 -4.98 1.17
C GLY A 42 6.08 -4.44 2.60
N ASP A 43 7.05 -3.57 2.86
CA ASP A 43 7.28 -2.99 4.18
C ASP A 43 6.11 -2.12 4.65
N LEU A 44 5.49 -1.36 3.75
CA LEU A 44 4.29 -0.58 4.02
C LEU A 44 3.10 -1.49 4.38
N ALA A 45 2.89 -2.58 3.63
CA ALA A 45 1.85 -3.56 3.95
C ALA A 45 2.05 -4.18 5.35
N GLY A 46 3.29 -4.55 5.68
CA GLY A 46 3.65 -5.04 7.00
C GLY A 46 3.42 -4.00 8.10
N LEU A 47 3.81 -2.74 7.86
CA LEU A 47 3.58 -1.65 8.80
C LEU A 47 2.09 -1.44 9.07
N LEU A 48 1.27 -1.33 8.02
CA LEU A 48 -0.16 -1.03 8.14
C LEU A 48 -0.95 -2.18 8.79
N VAL A 49 -0.60 -3.44 8.50
CA VAL A 49 -1.35 -4.61 9.00
C VAL A 49 -0.78 -5.17 10.31
N GLU A 50 0.54 -5.35 10.39
CA GLU A 50 1.21 -6.01 11.52
C GLU A 50 1.83 -5.03 12.52
N GLY A 51 1.81 -3.72 12.20
CA GLY A 51 2.46 -2.69 13.01
C GLY A 51 3.98 -2.67 12.86
N SER A 52 4.55 -3.43 11.92
CA SER A 52 6.00 -3.51 11.72
C SER A 52 6.38 -3.81 10.26
N PRO A 53 7.34 -3.09 9.67
CA PRO A 53 7.72 -3.27 8.26
C PRO A 53 8.36 -4.64 7.96
N ALA A 54 8.94 -5.30 8.97
CA ALA A 54 9.68 -6.56 8.79
C ALA A 54 8.81 -7.80 8.48
N GLN A 55 7.49 -7.64 8.38
CA GLN A 55 6.53 -8.73 8.16
C GLN A 55 5.77 -8.59 6.83
N GLY A 56 6.30 -7.76 5.91
CA GLY A 56 5.69 -7.49 4.62
C GLY A 56 5.51 -8.70 3.71
N VAL A 57 4.44 -8.70 2.91
CA VAL A 57 4.20 -9.65 1.81
C VAL A 57 4.96 -9.21 0.56
N GLY A 58 5.46 -10.18 -0.21
CA GLY A 58 6.07 -9.90 -1.51
C GLY A 58 5.01 -9.57 -2.58
N PHE A 59 5.17 -8.44 -3.25
CA PHE A 59 4.32 -8.03 -4.37
C PHE A 59 4.97 -8.47 -5.70
N PRO A 60 4.42 -9.45 -6.43
CA PRO A 60 4.84 -9.64 -7.82
C PRO A 60 4.42 -8.43 -8.65
N THR A 61 5.08 -8.24 -9.80
CA THR A 61 4.79 -7.14 -10.71
C THR A 61 3.29 -7.08 -11.04
N ALA A 62 2.72 -5.88 -10.93
CA ALA A 62 1.31 -5.59 -11.16
C ALA A 62 0.31 -6.31 -10.23
N ALA A 63 0.77 -6.83 -9.07
CA ALA A 63 -0.15 -7.21 -8.01
C ALA A 63 -0.81 -5.99 -7.35
N ILE A 64 -2.03 -6.18 -6.86
CA ILE A 64 -2.81 -5.18 -6.14
C ILE A 64 -3.16 -5.76 -4.77
N ALA A 65 -2.83 -5.02 -3.71
CA ALA A 65 -3.32 -5.27 -2.37
C ALA A 65 -4.38 -4.22 -2.02
N GLU A 66 -5.57 -4.69 -1.65
CA GLU A 66 -6.68 -3.85 -1.20
C GLU A 66 -6.67 -3.83 0.33
N PHE A 67 -6.53 -2.63 0.91
CA PHE A 67 -6.54 -2.42 2.35
C PHE A 67 -7.77 -1.60 2.78
N GLU A 68 -8.29 -1.88 3.96
CA GLU A 68 -9.27 -1.04 4.66
C GLU A 68 -8.72 -0.67 6.03
N ALA A 69 -8.92 0.58 6.43
CA ALA A 69 -8.55 1.08 7.75
C ALA A 69 -9.42 2.29 8.10
N ASP A 70 -9.78 2.44 9.38
CA ASP A 70 -10.35 3.68 9.91
C ASP A 70 -9.25 4.75 10.08
N VAL A 71 -8.02 4.31 10.34
CA VAL A 71 -6.83 5.15 10.53
C VAL A 71 -5.65 4.47 9.84
N TRP A 72 -4.95 5.18 8.96
CA TRP A 72 -3.77 4.68 8.24
C TRP A 72 -2.49 4.69 9.10
N ALA A 73 -2.58 4.11 10.30
CA ALA A 73 -1.49 3.95 11.24
C ALA A 73 -1.01 2.50 11.32
N ALA A 74 0.14 2.31 11.97
CA ALA A 74 0.77 1.00 12.14
C ALA A 74 -0.16 0.01 12.86
N GLY A 75 -0.45 -1.13 12.23
CA GLY A 75 -1.30 -2.20 12.76
C GLY A 75 -2.80 -1.89 12.79
N CYS A 76 -3.24 -0.83 12.10
CA CYS A 76 -4.64 -0.41 12.08
C CYS A 76 -5.40 -0.84 10.81
N ALA A 77 -4.69 -1.32 9.78
CA ALA A 77 -5.30 -1.73 8.53
C ALA A 77 -5.56 -3.24 8.48
N GLN A 78 -6.48 -3.63 7.61
CA GLN A 78 -6.75 -5.01 7.25
C GLN A 78 -6.53 -5.21 5.75
N LEU A 79 -5.76 -6.25 5.39
CA LEU A 79 -5.69 -6.71 4.00
C LEU A 79 -7.00 -7.43 3.63
N LYS A 80 -7.75 -6.87 2.69
CA LYS A 80 -9.06 -7.41 2.25
C LYS A 80 -8.91 -8.36 1.08
N ARG A 81 -8.06 -8.00 0.13
CA ARG A 81 -7.80 -8.79 -1.07
C ARG A 81 -6.37 -8.61 -1.54
N PHE A 82 -5.82 -9.68 -2.08
CA PHE A 82 -4.57 -9.64 -2.82
C PHE A 82 -4.80 -10.28 -4.19
N THR A 83 -4.65 -9.48 -5.24
CA THR A 83 -4.92 -9.90 -6.62
C THR A 83 -3.63 -9.83 -7.42
N GLN A 84 -3.31 -10.93 -8.09
CA GLN A 84 -2.16 -11.05 -8.98
C GLN A 84 -2.64 -11.12 -10.44
N PRO A 85 -1.85 -10.63 -11.41
CA PRO A 85 -2.22 -10.68 -12.82
C PRO A 85 -2.58 -12.09 -13.32
N SER A 86 -1.89 -13.12 -12.81
CA SER A 86 -2.14 -14.53 -13.13
C SER A 86 -3.54 -15.01 -12.75
N GLN A 87 -4.23 -14.33 -11.83
CA GLN A 87 -5.57 -14.66 -11.37
C GLN A 87 -6.66 -13.95 -12.17
N LEU A 88 -6.30 -12.97 -13.00
CA LEU A 88 -7.23 -12.17 -13.80
C LEU A 88 -7.53 -12.79 -15.18
N TRP A 89 -6.73 -13.77 -15.59
CA TRP A 89 -6.97 -14.52 -16.82
C TRP A 89 -7.87 -15.73 -16.54
N LEU A 90 -9.15 -15.63 -16.93
CA LEU A 90 -10.03 -16.78 -17.10
C LEU A 90 -10.04 -17.15 -18.59
N PRO A 91 -9.78 -18.42 -18.97
CA PRO A 91 -9.95 -18.88 -20.35
C PRO A 91 -11.41 -18.86 -20.81
#